data_AF-A0A815JEX9-F1
#
_entry.id   AF-A0A815JEX9-F1
#
_cell.length_a   1.000
_cell.length_b   1.000
_cell.length_c   1.000
_cell.angle_alpha   90.00
_cell.angle_beta   90.00
_cell.angle_gamma   90.00
#
_symmetry.space_group_name_H-M   'P 1'
#
loop_
_entity.id
_entity.type
_entity.pdbx_description
1 polymer ?
#
loop_
_entity_poly.entity_id
_entity_poly.type
_entity_poly.pdbx_seq_one_letter_code
_entity_poly.pdbx_strand_id
1 'polypeptide(L)'
;MPGAIQLTENERKSILELHKKNTSHREIAKKINRSTTVVTNFLNDLLKYDSRKRTGRRKKVDGRAKRLIIRTASNKSIPCSNIINDLCLKMSRWTINRVIKRSNILKKMKTKHSPALTTAHKDLRLTWAKDHMTWNSPDGFCYCWHGLGKEEDIFSTRVQGGGSVMIWASFG
;
A
#
# COMPACT_ATOMS: atom_id res chain seq x y z
N MET A 1 -11.74 10.53 -25.43
CA MET A 1 -12.83 9.79 -24.74
C MET A 1 -13.61 9.00 -25.79
N PRO A 2 -14.27 7.86 -25.47
CA PRO A 2 -15.19 7.28 -26.44
C PRO A 2 -16.26 8.31 -26.79
N GLY A 3 -16.43 8.60 -28.08
CA GLY A 3 -17.41 9.59 -28.52
C GLY A 3 -18.86 9.15 -28.35
N ALA A 4 -19.11 7.85 -28.10
CA ALA A 4 -20.45 7.29 -27.97
C ALA A 4 -20.60 6.43 -26.69
N ILE A 5 -21.76 6.57 -26.07
CA ILE A 5 -22.22 5.77 -24.93
C ILE A 5 -22.48 4.33 -25.42
N GLN A 6 -22.07 3.33 -24.64
CA GLN A 6 -22.36 1.91 -24.94
C GLN A 6 -23.87 1.65 -24.98
N LEU A 7 -24.31 0.62 -25.71
CA LEU A 7 -25.71 0.20 -25.71
C LEU A 7 -26.13 -0.19 -24.29
N THR A 8 -27.25 0.33 -23.83
CA THR A 8 -27.90 -0.10 -22.58
C THR A 8 -28.46 -1.50 -22.74
N GLU A 9 -28.72 -2.18 -21.63
CA GLU A 9 -29.27 -3.54 -21.66
C GLU A 9 -30.65 -3.60 -22.34
N ASN A 10 -31.48 -2.56 -22.17
CA ASN A 10 -32.78 -2.44 -22.82
C ASN A 10 -32.64 -2.31 -24.34
N GLU A 11 -31.75 -1.44 -24.81
CA GLU A 11 -31.48 -1.28 -26.24
C GLU A 11 -30.99 -2.60 -26.86
N ARG A 12 -30.17 -3.37 -26.13
CA ARG A 12 -29.72 -4.69 -26.61
C ARG A 12 -30.87 -5.67 -26.75
N LYS A 13 -31.76 -5.74 -25.76
CA LYS A 13 -32.95 -6.60 -25.83
C LYS A 13 -33.83 -6.22 -27.03
N SER A 14 -34.07 -4.92 -27.24
CA SER A 14 -34.80 -4.43 -28.42
C SER A 14 -34.10 -4.76 -29.73
N ILE A 15 -32.77 -4.65 -29.82
CA ILE A 15 -32.01 -5.09 -31.01
C ILE A 15 -32.22 -6.58 -31.26
N LEU A 16 -32.12 -7.42 -30.23
CA LEU A 16 -32.30 -8.88 -30.36
C LEU A 16 -33.72 -9.25 -30.80
N GLU A 17 -34.73 -8.61 -30.24
CA GLU A 17 -36.13 -8.82 -30.63
C GLU A 17 -36.40 -8.40 -32.09
N LEU A 18 -35.89 -7.24 -32.51
CA LEU A 18 -36.04 -6.75 -33.87
C LEU A 18 -35.23 -7.58 -34.88
N HIS A 19 -34.06 -8.08 -34.49
CA HIS A 19 -33.25 -8.98 -35.30
C HIS A 19 -33.93 -10.33 -35.50
N LYS A 20 -34.55 -10.90 -34.45
CA LYS A 20 -35.37 -12.13 -34.56
C LYS A 20 -36.55 -11.98 -35.53
N LYS A 21 -37.08 -10.76 -35.67
CA LYS A 21 -38.13 -10.42 -36.65
C LYS A 21 -37.59 -10.18 -38.07
N ASN A 22 -36.32 -10.48 -38.34
CA ASN A 22 -35.64 -10.27 -39.63
C ASN A 22 -35.68 -8.82 -40.15
N THR A 23 -35.82 -7.83 -39.26
CA THR A 23 -35.76 -6.42 -39.67
C THR A 23 -34.34 -6.04 -40.07
N SER A 24 -34.20 -5.15 -41.08
CA SER A 24 -32.89 -4.75 -41.55
C SER A 24 -32.10 -3.99 -40.48
N HIS A 25 -30.76 -4.16 -40.43
CA HIS A 25 -29.91 -3.46 -39.47
C HIS A 25 -30.07 -1.93 -39.52
N ARG A 26 -30.35 -1.37 -40.70
CA ARG A 26 -30.59 0.06 -40.90
C ARG A 26 -31.88 0.51 -40.24
N GLU A 27 -32.92 -0.31 -40.28
CA GLU A 27 -34.21 -0.02 -39.68
C GLU A 27 -34.18 -0.20 -38.16
N ILE A 28 -33.48 -1.22 -37.66
CA ILE A 28 -33.20 -1.40 -36.22
C ILE A 28 -32.50 -0.16 -35.65
N ALA A 29 -31.47 0.31 -36.34
CA ALA A 29 -30.71 1.49 -35.96
C ALA A 29 -31.58 2.75 -35.90
N LYS A 30 -32.49 2.95 -36.87
CA LYS A 30 -33.48 4.04 -36.86
C LYS A 30 -34.44 3.93 -35.68
N LYS A 31 -34.99 2.74 -35.39
CA LYS A 31 -35.94 2.53 -34.29
C LYS A 31 -35.33 2.81 -32.92
N ILE A 32 -34.04 2.51 -32.75
CA ILE A 32 -33.32 2.65 -31.47
C ILE A 32 -32.53 3.97 -31.41
N ASN A 33 -32.58 4.80 -32.46
CA ASN A 33 -31.82 6.05 -32.58
C ASN A 33 -30.32 5.87 -32.35
N ARG A 34 -29.73 4.81 -32.92
CA ARG A 34 -28.29 4.50 -32.84
C ARG A 34 -27.69 4.37 -34.24
N SER A 35 -26.37 4.38 -34.33
CA SER A 35 -25.69 4.15 -35.60
C SER A 35 -25.84 2.70 -36.06
N THR A 36 -25.94 2.49 -37.38
CA THR A 36 -25.96 1.16 -38.01
C THR A 36 -24.71 0.35 -37.68
N THR A 37 -23.56 1.01 -37.57
CA THR A 37 -22.27 0.40 -37.19
C THR A 37 -22.30 -0.18 -35.78
N VAL A 38 -23.01 0.45 -34.83
CA VAL A 38 -23.14 -0.07 -33.46
C VAL A 38 -24.01 -1.32 -33.43
N VAL A 39 -25.12 -1.34 -34.19
CA VAL A 39 -26.02 -2.50 -34.30
C VAL A 39 -25.31 -3.68 -34.94
N THR A 40 -24.61 -3.46 -36.05
CA THR A 40 -23.82 -4.50 -36.74
C THR A 40 -22.71 -5.06 -35.85
N ASN A 41 -21.92 -4.20 -35.19
CA ASN A 41 -20.88 -4.65 -34.26
C ASN A 41 -21.44 -5.44 -33.07
N PHE A 42 -22.63 -5.08 -32.57
CA PHE A 42 -23.30 -5.81 -31.49
C PHE A 42 -23.76 -7.20 -31.95
N LEU A 43 -24.38 -7.30 -33.13
CA LEU A 43 -24.87 -8.56 -33.69
C LEU A 43 -23.75 -9.48 -34.17
N ASN A 44 -22.60 -8.95 -34.57
CA ASN A 44 -21.43 -9.75 -34.92
C ASN A 44 -20.74 -10.38 -33.70
N ASP A 45 -20.91 -9.81 -32.50
CA ASP A 45 -20.14 -10.16 -31.29
C ASP A 45 -21.03 -10.10 -30.02
N LEU A 46 -22.18 -10.82 -30.00
CA LEU A 46 -23.20 -10.73 -28.93
C LEU A 46 -22.62 -10.89 -27.51
N LEU A 47 -21.79 -11.93 -27.31
CA LEU A 47 -21.26 -12.27 -25.98
C LEU A 47 -20.12 -11.34 -25.55
N LYS A 48 -19.45 -10.66 -26.50
CA LYS A 48 -18.21 -9.91 -26.24
C LYS A 48 -18.40 -8.41 -26.11
N TYR A 49 -19.57 -7.86 -26.44
CA TYR A 49 -19.82 -6.41 -26.52
C TYR A 49 -19.35 -5.59 -25.31
N ASP A 50 -19.59 -6.09 -24.09
CA ASP A 50 -19.16 -5.42 -22.83
C ASP A 50 -17.93 -6.03 -22.16
N SER A 51 -17.44 -7.15 -22.68
CA SER A 51 -16.34 -7.89 -22.05
C SER A 51 -14.99 -7.15 -22.13
N ARG A 52 -14.83 -6.25 -23.10
CA ARG A 52 -13.55 -5.58 -23.38
C ARG A 52 -13.31 -4.44 -22.39
N LYS A 53 -12.45 -4.72 -21.40
CA LYS A 53 -11.94 -3.70 -20.47
C LYS A 53 -10.98 -2.76 -21.17
N ARG A 54 -11.11 -1.46 -20.90
CA ARG A 54 -10.09 -0.48 -21.30
C ARG A 54 -8.87 -0.62 -20.42
N THR A 55 -7.76 -1.08 -21.00
CA THR A 55 -6.50 -1.34 -20.29
C THR A 55 -5.85 -0.05 -19.73
N GLY A 56 -6.27 1.11 -20.23
CA GLY A 56 -5.80 2.42 -19.77
C GLY A 56 -4.32 2.66 -20.07
N ARG A 57 -3.77 3.72 -19.49
CA ARG A 57 -2.35 4.06 -19.66
C ARG A 57 -1.47 3.06 -18.89
N ARG A 58 -0.39 2.61 -19.53
CA ARG A 58 0.63 1.77 -18.88
C ARG A 58 1.19 2.46 -17.63
N LYS A 59 1.45 1.67 -16.59
CA LYS A 59 2.03 2.17 -15.34
C LYS A 59 3.48 2.59 -15.59
N LYS A 60 3.89 3.71 -14.97
CA LYS A 60 5.28 4.21 -15.05
C LYS A 60 6.28 3.34 -14.26
N VAL A 61 5.79 2.55 -13.31
CA VAL A 61 6.62 1.69 -12.46
C VAL A 61 6.63 0.27 -13.04
N ASP A 62 7.82 -0.22 -13.36
CA ASP A 62 8.03 -1.61 -13.78
C ASP A 62 7.86 -2.62 -12.61
N GLY A 63 7.56 -3.88 -12.93
CA GLY A 63 7.42 -4.96 -11.95
C GLY A 63 8.68 -5.21 -11.11
N ARG A 64 9.88 -5.09 -11.70
CA ARG A 64 11.15 -5.23 -10.97
C ARG A 64 11.40 -4.02 -10.08
N ALA A 65 11.19 -2.81 -10.62
CA ALA A 65 11.31 -1.57 -9.88
C ALA A 65 10.37 -1.54 -8.67
N LYS A 66 9.12 -2.00 -8.83
CA LYS A 66 8.14 -2.15 -7.74
C LYS A 66 8.68 -3.02 -6.61
N ARG A 67 9.22 -4.20 -6.94
CA ARG A 67 9.79 -5.13 -5.95
C ARG A 67 10.98 -4.50 -5.22
N LEU A 68 11.84 -3.82 -5.96
CA LEU A 68 13.01 -3.15 -5.40
C LEU A 68 12.63 -2.05 -4.42
N ILE A 69 11.67 -1.19 -4.78
CA ILE A 69 11.13 -0.13 -3.92
C ILE A 69 10.58 -0.70 -2.61
N ILE A 70 9.80 -1.78 -2.67
CA ILE A 70 9.19 -2.40 -1.48
C ILE A 70 10.29 -3.01 -0.60
N ARG A 71 11.28 -3.69 -1.20
CA ARG A 71 12.41 -4.27 -0.47
C ARG A 71 13.26 -3.20 0.22
N THR A 72 13.61 -2.13 -0.47
CA THR A 72 14.38 -1.03 0.14
C THR A 72 13.60 -0.35 1.26
N ALA A 73 12.30 -0.12 1.07
CA ALA A 73 11.45 0.47 2.11
C ALA A 73 11.25 -0.45 3.32
N SER A 74 11.35 -1.78 3.15
CA SER A 74 11.23 -2.74 4.26
C SER A 74 12.54 -2.92 5.03
N ASN A 75 13.69 -2.73 4.37
CA ASN A 75 15.01 -2.92 4.97
C ASN A 75 15.59 -1.61 5.52
N LYS A 76 15.21 -0.45 4.99
CA LYS A 76 15.73 0.85 5.38
C LYS A 76 14.58 1.77 5.81
N SER A 77 14.71 2.40 6.98
CA SER A 77 13.79 3.44 7.47
C SER A 77 14.15 4.81 6.87
N ILE A 78 14.07 4.92 5.54
CA ILE A 78 14.43 6.12 4.79
C ILE A 78 13.22 6.76 4.08
N PRO A 79 13.23 8.09 3.89
CA PRO A 79 12.13 8.77 3.24
C PRO A 79 12.09 8.44 1.73
N CYS A 80 10.90 8.49 1.12
CA CYS A 80 10.69 8.05 -0.27
C CYS A 80 11.55 8.76 -1.33
N SER A 81 12.06 9.96 -1.07
CA SER A 81 13.00 10.69 -1.95
C SER A 81 14.37 10.04 -1.96
N ASN A 82 14.83 9.56 -0.81
CA ASN A 82 16.13 8.91 -0.71
C ASN A 82 16.07 7.55 -1.41
N ILE A 83 14.91 6.86 -1.38
CA ILE A 83 14.68 5.67 -2.20
C ILE A 83 14.82 5.98 -3.70
N ILE A 84 14.46 7.18 -4.15
CA ILE A 84 14.67 7.58 -5.55
C ILE A 84 16.15 7.63 -5.87
N ASN A 85 16.92 8.27 -4.99
CA ASN A 85 18.36 8.46 -5.17
C ASN A 85 19.12 7.13 -5.06
N ASP A 86 18.85 6.34 -4.02
CA ASP A 86 19.44 5.00 -3.81
C ASP A 86 19.23 4.07 -5.01
N LEU A 87 18.05 4.16 -5.65
CA LEU A 87 17.68 3.31 -6.79
C LEU A 87 17.88 4.00 -8.14
N CYS A 88 18.37 5.24 -8.15
CA CYS A 88 18.55 6.08 -9.34
C CYS A 88 17.30 6.13 -10.26
N LEU A 89 16.09 6.20 -9.69
CA LEU A 89 14.83 6.12 -10.44
C LEU A 89 14.41 7.48 -11.00
N LYS A 90 14.05 7.57 -12.29
CA LYS A 90 13.51 8.82 -12.88
C LYS A 90 12.01 9.00 -12.62
N MET A 91 11.63 9.08 -11.34
CA MET A 91 10.23 9.11 -10.90
C MET A 91 10.00 10.09 -9.74
N SER A 92 8.73 10.51 -9.55
CA SER A 92 8.38 11.40 -8.44
C SER A 92 8.24 10.64 -7.13
N ARG A 93 8.57 11.31 -6.01
CA ARG A 93 8.41 10.79 -4.64
C ARG A 93 6.99 10.27 -4.38
N TRP A 94 5.98 10.96 -4.92
CA TRP A 94 4.57 10.57 -4.82
C TRP A 94 4.25 9.25 -5.51
N THR A 95 4.97 8.91 -6.58
CA THR A 95 4.77 7.64 -7.27
C THR A 95 5.28 6.48 -6.43
N ILE A 96 6.43 6.66 -5.77
CA ILE A 96 6.96 5.69 -4.80
C ILE A 96 6.03 5.54 -3.60
N ASN A 97 5.55 6.64 -3.02
CA ASN A 97 4.61 6.58 -1.91
C ASN A 97 3.33 5.80 -2.28
N ARG A 98 2.79 6.00 -3.49
CA ARG A 98 1.65 5.22 -4.00
C ARG A 98 1.97 3.74 -4.16
N VAL A 99 3.19 3.38 -4.58
CA VAL A 99 3.63 1.98 -4.67
C VAL A 99 3.65 1.33 -3.29
N ILE A 100 4.24 2.00 -2.30
CA ILE A 100 4.35 1.50 -0.93
C ILE A 100 2.94 1.34 -0.32
N LYS A 101 2.10 2.38 -0.39
CA LYS A 101 0.74 2.33 0.14
C LYS A 101 -0.12 1.23 -0.48
N ARG A 102 0.03 0.93 -1.77
CA ARG A 102 -0.72 -0.13 -2.46
C ARG A 102 -0.21 -1.54 -2.16
N SER A 103 0.97 -1.68 -1.57
CA SER A 103 1.59 -3.00 -1.39
C SER A 103 0.94 -3.83 -0.28
N ASN A 104 0.12 -3.22 0.60
CA ASN A 104 -0.49 -3.81 1.81
C ASN A 104 0.49 -4.51 2.78
N ILE A 105 1.79 -4.58 2.46
CA ILE A 105 2.85 -5.21 3.25
C ILE A 105 3.40 -4.24 4.29
N LEU A 106 3.57 -2.96 3.92
CA LEU A 106 4.19 -1.96 4.77
C LEU A 106 3.13 -0.99 5.29
N LYS A 107 3.08 -0.80 6.61
CA LYS A 107 2.23 0.22 7.26
C LYS A 107 3.13 1.33 7.79
N LYS A 108 2.74 2.59 7.54
CA LYS A 108 3.42 3.74 8.12
C LYS A 108 3.01 3.83 9.60
N MET A 109 3.99 3.70 10.49
CA MET A 109 3.80 3.87 11.93
C MET A 109 4.74 4.97 12.44
N LYS A 110 4.38 5.59 13.57
CA LYS A 110 5.32 6.42 14.31
C LYS A 110 6.25 5.49 15.09
N THR A 111 7.55 5.77 15.08
CA THR A 111 8.53 5.09 15.95
C THR A 111 8.16 5.36 17.41
N LYS A 112 8.18 4.33 18.25
CA LYS A 112 7.94 4.51 19.68
C LYS A 112 9.14 5.21 20.31
N HIS A 113 8.86 6.08 21.26
CA HIS A 113 9.90 6.74 22.05
C HIS A 113 10.31 5.82 23.19
N SER A 114 11.62 5.59 23.33
CA SER A 114 12.19 4.90 24.48
C SER A 114 13.63 5.37 24.71
N PRO A 115 14.11 5.39 25.96
CA PRO A 115 15.51 5.74 26.24
C PRO A 115 16.47 4.79 25.52
N ALA A 116 17.56 5.34 24.98
CA ALA A 116 18.60 4.53 24.35
C ALA A 116 19.22 3.59 25.39
N LEU A 117 19.21 2.29 25.10
CA LEU A 117 19.94 1.30 25.87
C LEU A 117 21.34 1.20 25.30
N THR A 118 22.31 1.73 26.05
CA THR A 118 23.72 1.48 25.81
C THR A 118 24.01 -0.02 26.01
N THR A 119 25.12 -0.50 25.48
CA THR A 119 25.57 -1.89 25.69
C THR A 119 25.66 -2.21 27.18
N ALA A 120 26.26 -1.32 27.98
CA ALA A 120 26.33 -1.43 29.44
C ALA A 120 24.94 -1.56 30.10
N HIS A 121 23.92 -0.80 29.65
CA HIS A 121 22.56 -0.95 30.17
C HIS A 121 21.96 -2.32 29.84
N LYS A 122 22.25 -2.87 28.65
CA LYS A 122 21.76 -4.21 28.26
C LYS A 122 22.40 -5.29 29.12
N ASP A 123 23.70 -5.19 29.37
CA ASP A 123 24.44 -6.15 30.19
C ASP A 123 23.96 -6.12 31.64
N LEU A 124 23.80 -4.93 32.25
CA LEU A 124 23.27 -4.79 33.60
C LEU A 124 21.83 -5.31 33.74
N ARG A 125 21.00 -5.08 32.73
CA ARG A 125 19.63 -5.64 32.72
C ARG A 125 19.64 -7.15 32.60
N LEU A 126 20.56 -7.70 31.82
CA LEU A 126 20.71 -9.14 31.64
C LEU A 126 21.23 -9.80 32.93
N THR A 127 22.21 -9.20 33.61
CA THR A 127 22.70 -9.71 34.90
C THR A 127 21.59 -9.66 35.95
N TRP A 128 20.90 -8.52 36.07
CA TRP A 128 19.77 -8.38 37.00
C TRP A 128 18.68 -9.43 36.74
N ALA A 129 18.30 -9.66 35.47
CA ALA A 129 17.30 -10.66 35.12
C ALA A 129 17.77 -12.08 35.48
N LYS A 130 19.04 -12.43 35.22
CA LYS A 130 19.62 -13.72 35.60
C LYS A 130 19.59 -13.93 37.11
N ASP A 131 19.97 -12.92 37.88
CA ASP A 131 20.01 -12.98 39.35
C ASP A 131 18.62 -13.12 39.98
N HIS A 132 17.57 -12.67 39.28
CA HIS A 132 16.18 -12.69 39.75
C HIS A 132 15.29 -13.71 39.01
N MET A 133 15.88 -14.59 38.17
CA MET A 133 15.12 -15.63 37.44
C MET A 133 14.53 -16.70 38.37
N THR A 134 15.07 -16.91 39.57
CA THR A 134 14.59 -17.90 40.54
C THR A 134 13.55 -17.35 41.51
N TRP A 135 12.97 -16.17 41.26
CA TRP A 135 11.76 -15.73 41.95
C TRP A 135 10.56 -16.57 41.51
N ASN A 136 10.55 -17.83 41.95
CA ASN A 136 9.35 -18.65 42.03
C ASN A 136 8.50 -18.09 43.17
N SER A 137 7.75 -17.03 42.90
CA SER A 137 6.60 -16.68 43.73
C SER A 137 5.57 -17.81 43.57
N PRO A 138 5.10 -18.46 44.65
CA PRO A 138 4.09 -19.52 44.58
C PRO A 138 2.74 -19.06 43.98
N ASP A 139 2.51 -17.75 43.90
CA ASP A 139 1.26 -17.18 43.41
C ASP A 139 1.46 -16.31 42.15
N GLY A 140 0.84 -16.76 41.05
CA GLY A 140 0.18 -15.87 40.11
C GLY A 140 0.95 -15.41 38.87
N PHE A 141 0.78 -16.17 37.77
CA PHE A 141 0.74 -15.73 36.36
C PHE A 141 1.82 -14.74 35.86
N CYS A 142 2.77 -15.24 35.06
CA CYS A 142 3.52 -14.39 34.13
C CYS A 142 3.44 -14.98 32.72
N TYR A 143 2.32 -14.73 32.03
CA TYR A 143 2.23 -14.88 30.59
C TYR A 143 3.10 -13.80 29.93
N CYS A 144 4.09 -14.20 29.12
CA CYS A 144 4.81 -13.27 28.24
C CYS A 144 4.47 -13.59 26.78
N TRP A 145 3.62 -12.78 26.15
CA TRP A 145 3.39 -12.86 24.70
C TRP A 145 4.56 -12.21 23.96
N HIS A 146 5.32 -13.00 23.20
CA HIS A 146 6.25 -12.47 22.19
C HIS A 146 5.55 -12.44 20.83
N GLY A 147 5.38 -11.25 20.26
CA GLY A 147 4.86 -11.07 18.90
C GLY A 147 5.92 -11.31 17.82
N LEU A 148 5.62 -12.12 16.82
CA LEU A 148 6.52 -12.46 15.71
C LEU A 148 6.65 -11.30 14.71
N GLY A 149 7.89 -10.94 14.32
CA GLY A 149 8.16 -10.58 12.93
C GLY A 149 9.19 -9.49 12.59
N LYS A 150 9.58 -8.60 13.50
CA LYS A 150 10.71 -7.64 13.37
C LYS A 150 10.82 -6.79 14.64
N GLU A 151 12.03 -6.44 15.05
CA GLU A 151 12.25 -5.48 16.13
C GLU A 151 11.67 -4.10 15.74
N GLU A 152 10.93 -3.47 16.65
CA GLU A 152 10.38 -2.14 16.41
C GLU A 152 11.50 -1.09 16.48
N ASP A 153 11.53 -0.17 15.50
CA ASP A 153 12.49 0.95 15.51
C ASP A 153 12.17 1.89 16.69
N ILE A 154 13.08 1.95 17.66
CA ILE A 154 13.02 2.86 18.81
C ILE A 154 13.83 4.12 18.49
N PHE A 155 13.22 5.29 18.67
CA PHE A 155 13.89 6.58 18.52
C PHE A 155 14.21 7.18 19.89
N SER A 156 15.48 7.53 20.13
CA SER A 156 15.93 8.20 21.35
C SER A 156 16.19 9.69 21.10
N THR A 157 15.71 10.56 21.99
CA THR A 157 15.79 12.03 21.82
C THR A 157 16.81 12.72 22.74
N ARG A 158 17.65 11.98 23.49
CA ARG A 158 18.58 12.61 24.44
C ARG A 158 19.90 12.99 23.74
N VAL A 159 20.16 14.29 23.63
CA VAL A 159 21.41 14.86 23.06
C VAL A 159 22.61 14.61 23.97
N GLN A 160 22.38 14.51 25.28
CA GLN A 160 23.40 14.18 26.28
C GLN A 160 22.89 13.01 27.13
N GLY A 161 23.64 11.92 27.16
CA GLY A 161 23.31 10.66 27.83
C GLY A 161 23.30 10.73 29.36
N GLY A 162 22.48 11.59 29.96
CA GLY A 162 22.19 11.60 31.39
C GLY A 162 23.24 12.25 32.30
N GLY A 163 24.23 12.97 31.74
CA GLY A 163 25.31 13.62 32.49
C GLY A 163 25.17 15.13 32.67
N SER A 164 23.98 15.65 33.02
CA SER A 164 23.87 17.08 33.37
C SER A 164 24.12 17.27 34.88
N VAL A 165 25.24 17.89 35.24
CA VAL A 165 25.52 18.34 36.61
C VAL A 165 24.70 19.61 36.87
N MET A 166 23.80 19.55 37.85
CA MET A 166 23.00 20.69 38.28
C MET A 166 23.75 21.42 39.41
N ILE A 167 24.34 22.59 39.12
CA ILE A 167 25.02 23.42 40.11
C ILE A 167 23.99 24.37 40.72
N TRP A 168 23.70 24.21 42.02
CA TRP A 168 22.93 25.18 42.80
C TRP A 168 23.91 26.14 43.48
N ALA A 169 23.85 27.43 43.14
CA ALA A 169 24.54 28.48 43.88
C ALA A 169 23.57 29.08 44.90
N SER A 170 23.94 29.04 46.19
CA SER A 170 23.24 29.76 47.26
C SER A 170 23.86 31.14 47.39
N PHE A 171 23.09 32.20 47.13
CA PHE A 171 23.46 33.56 47.53
C PHE A 171 22.98 33.76 48.97
N GLY A 172 23.92 34.05 49.87
CA GLY A 172 23.66 34.50 51.25
C GLY A 172 23.70 36.01 51.35
#